data_AF-A0A4Y1VDK1-F1
#
_entry.id   AF-A0A4Y1VDK1-F1
#
_cell.length_a   1.000
_cell.length_b   1.000
_cell.length_c   1.000
_cell.angle_alpha   90.00
_cell.angle_beta   90.00
_cell.angle_gamma   90.00
#
_symmetry.space_group_name_H-M   'P 1'
#
loop_
_entity.id
_entity.type
_entity.pdbx_description
1 polymer ?
#
loop_
_entity_poly.entity_id
_entity_poly.type
_entity_poly.pdbx_seq_one_letter_code
_entity_poly.pdbx_strand_id
1 'polypeptide(L)'
;MSKISDAQDILSVLGLPPAQQNEISALTLLALCGLKEEDNWADATRKSLKISKDIMAFVNENYKKEQPYAPNTRETFRRQVLHQFLQARIVDYNPDNPALPVNSPNAHYKLTEEAYETIKSYNTQEWEIKAQNFNDAVGRLIEEYEKSREMEMIPVTIEGKEFKLSPGKHNEVQAAVINEFAPRFAAGAKVLYIGDTANKDLYCNKELLKEIGIPITEHSKLPDIVIYDGNKEWLFLIEVVTSHGPVSPKRVIELEDFTKECKAGKVYVTAFPDRSEFKKHVADIAWETEVWIAENPDHMIHFNGDRFIGPR
;
A
#
# COMPACT_ATOMS: atom_id res chain seq x y z
N MET A 1 4.61 -31.10 -25.00
CA MET A 1 3.62 -30.24 -24.33
C MET A 1 3.81 -28.83 -24.89
N SER A 2 2.77 -27.98 -24.91
CA SER A 2 2.96 -26.56 -25.27
C SER A 2 3.72 -25.85 -24.16
N LYS A 3 4.35 -24.71 -24.46
CA LYS A 3 5.08 -23.93 -23.43
C LYS A 3 4.18 -23.50 -22.27
N ILE A 4 2.91 -23.23 -22.57
CA ILE A 4 1.87 -22.94 -21.57
C ILE A 4 1.65 -24.16 -20.66
N SER A 5 1.53 -25.36 -21.24
CA SER A 5 1.33 -26.59 -20.46
C SER A 5 2.51 -26.89 -19.55
N ASP A 6 3.75 -26.68 -20.02
CA ASP A 6 4.95 -26.77 -19.19
C ASP A 6 4.88 -25.79 -18.00
N ALA A 7 4.49 -24.53 -18.26
CA ALA A 7 4.36 -23.53 -17.21
C ALA A 7 3.27 -23.90 -16.18
N GLN A 8 2.16 -24.51 -16.61
CA GLN A 8 1.12 -25.00 -15.71
C GLN A 8 1.62 -26.14 -14.82
N ASP A 9 2.39 -27.07 -15.39
CA ASP A 9 3.01 -28.16 -14.66
C ASP A 9 4.01 -27.64 -13.62
N ILE A 10 4.88 -26.70 -14.00
CA ILE A 10 5.79 -26.01 -13.07
C ILE A 10 5.00 -25.40 -11.90
N LEU A 11 3.94 -24.64 -12.17
CA LEU A 11 3.14 -24.01 -11.11
C LEU A 11 2.51 -25.06 -10.18
N SER A 12 2.03 -26.17 -10.74
CA SER A 12 1.51 -27.30 -9.95
C SER A 12 2.57 -27.91 -9.04
N VAL A 13 3.76 -28.20 -9.58
CA VAL A 13 4.88 -28.82 -8.85
C VAL A 13 5.43 -27.89 -7.75
N LEU A 14 5.45 -26.57 -8.00
CA LEU A 14 5.83 -25.56 -7.00
C LEU A 14 4.71 -25.28 -5.97
N GLY A 15 3.66 -26.11 -5.94
CA GLY A 15 2.65 -26.11 -4.89
C GLY A 15 1.54 -25.07 -5.04
N LEU A 16 1.37 -24.46 -6.22
CA LEU A 16 0.28 -23.49 -6.42
C LEU A 16 -1.06 -24.22 -6.51
N PRO A 17 -2.12 -23.69 -5.91
CA PRO A 17 -3.43 -24.35 -5.96
C PRO A 17 -4.01 -24.31 -7.39
N PRO A 18 -5.00 -25.17 -7.71
CA PRO A 18 -5.53 -25.29 -9.07
C PRO A 18 -6.00 -23.97 -9.71
N ALA A 19 -6.47 -23.02 -8.90
CA ALA A 19 -6.88 -21.69 -9.37
C ALA A 19 -5.72 -20.87 -9.97
N GLN A 20 -4.47 -21.19 -9.65
CA GLN A 20 -3.25 -20.56 -10.16
C GLN A 20 -2.49 -21.45 -11.14
N GLN A 21 -3.11 -22.53 -11.62
CA GLN A 21 -2.56 -23.40 -12.67
C GLN A 21 -3.25 -23.15 -14.04
N ASN A 22 -3.99 -22.05 -14.16
CA ASN A 22 -4.71 -21.67 -15.37
C ASN A 22 -3.81 -20.94 -16.38
N GLU A 23 -4.35 -20.71 -17.59
CA GLU A 23 -3.61 -20.07 -18.68
C GLU A 23 -3.04 -18.70 -18.31
N ILE A 24 -3.80 -17.83 -17.63
CA ILE A 24 -3.31 -16.50 -17.25
C ILE A 24 -2.15 -16.57 -16.27
N SER A 25 -2.14 -17.58 -15.38
CA SER A 25 -1.03 -17.81 -14.44
C SER A 25 0.22 -18.33 -15.16
N ALA A 26 0.04 -19.29 -16.07
CA ALA A 26 1.10 -19.80 -16.93
C ALA A 26 1.75 -18.69 -17.78
N LEU A 27 0.92 -17.87 -18.44
CA LEU A 27 1.40 -16.73 -19.24
C LEU A 27 2.11 -15.68 -18.39
N THR A 28 1.66 -15.46 -17.15
CA THR A 28 2.34 -14.58 -16.20
C THR A 28 3.72 -15.13 -15.83
N LEU A 29 3.84 -16.44 -15.58
CA LEU A 29 5.13 -17.08 -15.30
C LEU A 29 6.08 -16.95 -16.49
N LEU A 30 5.60 -17.21 -17.70
CA LEU A 30 6.38 -17.09 -18.93
C LEU A 30 6.89 -15.67 -19.16
N ALA A 31 6.05 -14.67 -18.91
CA ALA A 31 6.45 -13.26 -18.96
C ALA A 31 7.53 -12.93 -17.92
N LEU A 32 7.39 -13.40 -16.68
CA LEU A 32 8.38 -13.23 -15.62
C LEU A 32 9.73 -13.88 -15.96
N CYS A 33 9.69 -15.03 -16.65
CA CYS A 33 10.89 -15.70 -17.17
C CYS A 33 11.43 -15.05 -18.46
N GLY A 34 10.61 -14.25 -19.16
CA GLY A 34 10.95 -13.69 -20.47
C GLY A 34 11.04 -14.75 -21.58
N LEU A 35 10.26 -15.83 -21.48
CA LEU A 35 10.30 -16.97 -22.40
C LEU A 35 9.13 -16.95 -23.38
N LYS A 36 9.43 -17.23 -24.65
CA LYS A 36 8.49 -17.43 -25.77
C LYS A 36 8.28 -18.92 -26.04
N GLU A 37 7.38 -19.25 -26.96
CA GLU A 37 6.97 -20.64 -27.24
C GLU A 37 8.17 -21.56 -27.57
N GLU A 38 9.13 -21.06 -28.34
CA GLU A 38 10.29 -21.84 -28.82
C GLU A 38 11.53 -21.75 -27.92
N ASP A 39 11.51 -20.92 -26.88
CA ASP A 39 12.67 -20.70 -26.01
C ASP A 39 12.87 -21.88 -25.04
N ASN A 40 14.10 -22.11 -24.57
CA ASN A 40 14.36 -23.12 -23.54
C ASN A 40 14.14 -22.56 -22.15
N TRP A 41 13.70 -23.39 -21.21
CA TRP A 41 13.59 -22.98 -19.79
C TRP A 41 14.95 -22.56 -19.20
N ALA A 42 16.05 -23.11 -19.70
CA ALA A 42 17.41 -22.71 -19.37
C ALA A 42 17.74 -21.25 -19.75
N ASP A 43 17.01 -20.66 -20.70
CA ASP A 43 17.19 -19.28 -21.17
C ASP A 43 16.37 -18.28 -20.33
N ALA A 44 15.69 -18.75 -19.27
CA ALA A 44 14.91 -17.90 -18.39
C ALA A 44 15.74 -16.73 -17.86
N THR A 45 15.09 -15.58 -17.74
CA THR A 45 15.65 -14.35 -17.16
C THR A 45 14.94 -13.99 -15.86
N ARG A 46 15.58 -13.13 -15.07
CA ARG A 46 15.08 -12.65 -13.78
C ARG A 46 15.07 -11.12 -13.76
N LYS A 47 14.18 -10.50 -14.53
CA LYS A 47 14.02 -9.04 -14.60
C LYS A 47 12.85 -8.56 -13.76
N SER A 48 12.94 -7.33 -13.27
CA SER A 48 11.83 -6.65 -12.60
C SER A 48 10.84 -6.11 -13.63
N LEU A 49 9.59 -6.53 -13.53
CA LEU A 49 8.53 -6.25 -14.50
C LEU A 49 7.31 -5.59 -13.84
N LYS A 50 6.81 -4.51 -14.45
CA LYS A 50 5.53 -3.89 -14.13
C LYS A 50 4.39 -4.64 -14.82
N ILE A 51 3.24 -4.72 -14.17
CA ILE A 51 2.09 -5.51 -14.66
C ILE A 51 1.69 -5.10 -16.07
N SER A 52 1.39 -3.82 -16.32
CA SER A 52 0.83 -3.39 -17.60
C SER A 52 1.88 -3.20 -18.69
N LYS A 53 3.01 -2.57 -18.36
CA LYS A 53 4.02 -2.17 -19.35
C LYS A 53 4.94 -3.33 -19.76
N ASP A 54 5.09 -4.33 -18.89
CA ASP A 54 6.05 -5.41 -19.11
C ASP A 54 5.33 -6.77 -19.19
N ILE A 55 4.64 -7.21 -18.13
CA ILE A 55 4.01 -8.55 -18.08
C ILE A 55 2.89 -8.68 -19.12
N MET A 56 1.87 -7.82 -19.06
CA MET A 56 0.73 -7.86 -19.99
C MET A 56 1.18 -7.58 -21.44
N ALA A 57 2.12 -6.65 -21.62
CA ALA A 57 2.65 -6.32 -22.93
C ALA A 57 3.35 -7.54 -23.56
N PHE A 58 4.21 -8.21 -22.80
CA PHE A 58 4.89 -9.44 -23.22
C PHE A 58 3.89 -10.54 -23.60
N VAL A 59 2.89 -10.78 -22.75
CA VAL A 59 1.86 -11.80 -23.00
C VAL A 59 1.07 -11.49 -24.27
N ASN A 60 0.64 -10.24 -24.44
CA ASN A 60 -0.12 -9.81 -25.61
C ASN A 60 0.70 -9.90 -26.90
N GLU A 61 1.99 -9.58 -26.85
CA GLU A 61 2.87 -9.63 -28.01
C GLU A 61 3.19 -11.06 -28.46
N ASN A 62 3.43 -11.96 -27.51
CA ASN A 62 4.01 -13.28 -27.81
C ASN A 62 2.99 -14.44 -27.78
N TYR A 63 1.91 -14.31 -27.01
CA TYR A 63 0.97 -15.43 -26.77
C TYR A 63 -0.50 -15.09 -27.04
N LYS A 64 -0.90 -13.81 -26.89
CA LYS A 64 -2.28 -13.35 -27.06
C LYS A 64 -2.44 -12.31 -28.16
N LYS A 65 -1.64 -12.41 -29.24
CA LYS A 65 -1.62 -11.42 -30.33
C LYS A 65 -2.96 -11.24 -31.04
N GLU A 66 -3.71 -12.33 -31.21
CA GLU A 66 -5.04 -12.30 -31.85
C GLU A 66 -6.15 -11.81 -30.91
N GLN A 67 -6.01 -12.06 -29.61
CA GLN A 67 -6.96 -11.65 -28.58
C GLN A 67 -6.23 -11.06 -27.35
N PRO A 68 -5.69 -9.83 -27.46
CA PRO A 68 -4.91 -9.24 -26.39
C PRO A 68 -5.73 -9.00 -25.12
N TYR A 69 -5.13 -9.18 -23.96
CA TYR A 69 -5.73 -8.75 -22.70
C TYR A 69 -5.86 -7.23 -22.66
N ALA A 70 -7.07 -6.76 -22.36
CA ALA A 70 -7.39 -5.35 -22.23
C ALA A 70 -6.85 -4.76 -20.91
N PRO A 71 -6.69 -3.42 -20.79
CA PRO A 71 -6.11 -2.78 -19.60
C PRO A 71 -6.83 -3.12 -18.28
N ASN A 72 -8.14 -3.38 -18.32
CA ASN A 72 -8.94 -3.76 -17.15
C ASN A 72 -8.56 -5.15 -16.59
N THR A 73 -7.90 -6.03 -17.37
CA THR A 73 -7.40 -7.33 -16.89
C THR A 73 -6.22 -7.19 -15.92
N ARG A 74 -5.61 -6.00 -15.81
CA ARG A 74 -4.50 -5.72 -14.88
C ARG A 74 -4.79 -6.19 -13.45
N GLU A 75 -6.00 -5.96 -12.96
CA GLU A 75 -6.36 -6.38 -11.59
C GLU A 75 -6.48 -7.90 -11.45
N THR A 76 -6.78 -8.62 -12.52
CA THR A 76 -6.73 -10.09 -12.56
C THR A 76 -5.30 -10.58 -12.41
N PHE A 77 -4.36 -10.07 -13.23
CA PHE A 77 -2.93 -10.38 -13.07
C PHE A 77 -2.42 -10.09 -11.66
N ARG A 78 -2.84 -8.95 -11.09
CA ARG A 78 -2.40 -8.53 -9.76
C ARG A 78 -2.97 -9.40 -8.64
N ARG A 79 -4.30 -9.51 -8.56
CA ARG A 79 -5.00 -10.09 -7.39
C ARG A 79 -5.17 -11.60 -7.46
N GLN A 80 -5.27 -12.15 -8.68
CA GLN A 80 -5.56 -13.56 -8.90
C GLN A 80 -4.33 -14.38 -9.29
N VAL A 81 -3.20 -13.73 -9.63
CA VAL A 81 -1.97 -14.43 -10.00
C VAL A 81 -0.80 -13.97 -9.14
N LEU A 82 -0.33 -12.73 -9.32
CA LEU A 82 0.91 -12.24 -8.71
C LEU A 82 0.84 -12.20 -7.17
N HIS A 83 -0.34 -11.93 -6.61
CA HIS A 83 -0.55 -12.00 -5.16
C HIS A 83 -0.32 -13.42 -4.61
N GLN A 84 -0.79 -14.44 -5.32
CA GLN A 84 -0.61 -15.84 -4.94
C GLN A 84 0.83 -16.30 -5.22
N PHE A 85 1.45 -15.82 -6.31
CA PHE A 85 2.87 -16.08 -6.57
C PHE A 85 3.75 -15.50 -5.47
N LEU A 86 3.40 -14.32 -4.94
CA LEU A 86 4.09 -13.73 -3.80
C LEU A 86 3.96 -14.60 -2.55
N GLN A 87 2.74 -15.08 -2.25
CA GLN A 87 2.48 -15.99 -1.11
C GLN A 87 3.23 -17.31 -1.24
N ALA A 88 3.35 -17.83 -2.46
CA ALA A 88 4.08 -19.06 -2.76
C ALA A 88 5.59 -18.83 -2.96
N ARG A 89 6.12 -17.62 -2.71
CA ARG A 89 7.53 -17.26 -2.88
C ARG A 89 8.09 -17.50 -4.30
N ILE A 90 7.24 -17.44 -5.32
CA ILE A 90 7.67 -17.44 -6.72
C ILE A 90 8.20 -16.07 -7.13
N VAL A 91 7.62 -14.99 -6.61
CA VAL A 91 8.04 -13.60 -6.92
C VAL A 91 8.26 -12.78 -5.66
N ASP A 92 9.14 -11.78 -5.77
CA ASP A 92 9.23 -10.66 -4.85
C ASP A 92 8.44 -9.46 -5.37
N TYR A 93 7.87 -8.68 -4.45
CA TYR A 93 7.16 -7.43 -4.74
C TYR A 93 8.06 -6.23 -4.46
N ASN A 94 8.25 -5.37 -5.46
CA ASN A 94 9.12 -4.20 -5.44
C ASN A 94 10.58 -4.46 -4.97
N PRO A 95 11.25 -5.54 -5.41
CA PRO A 95 12.58 -5.90 -4.90
C PRO A 95 13.65 -4.84 -5.18
N ASP A 96 13.50 -4.03 -6.23
CA ASP A 96 14.49 -2.99 -6.55
C ASP A 96 14.24 -1.67 -5.78
N ASN A 97 13.06 -1.50 -5.19
CA ASN A 97 12.72 -0.35 -4.34
C ASN A 97 11.60 -0.71 -3.35
N PRO A 98 11.94 -1.33 -2.20
CA PRO A 98 10.97 -1.75 -1.18
C PRO A 98 10.12 -0.62 -0.60
N ALA A 99 10.63 0.61 -0.63
CA ALA A 99 9.95 1.80 -0.12
C ALA A 99 8.78 2.30 -1.01
N LEU A 100 8.53 1.67 -2.15
CA LEU A 100 7.42 2.03 -3.02
C LEU A 100 6.06 1.79 -2.33
N PRO A 101 5.14 2.78 -2.38
CA PRO A 101 3.79 2.58 -1.88
C PRO A 101 3.09 1.40 -2.55
N VAL A 102 2.24 0.68 -1.81
CA VAL A 102 1.50 -0.50 -2.31
C VAL A 102 0.64 -0.19 -3.55
N ASN A 103 0.14 1.03 -3.67
CA ASN A 103 -0.66 1.50 -4.81
C ASN A 103 0.17 2.18 -5.92
N SER A 104 1.50 2.16 -5.84
CA SER A 104 2.36 2.85 -6.78
C SER A 104 2.18 2.33 -8.22
N PRO A 105 2.08 3.23 -9.23
CA PRO A 105 2.07 2.82 -10.63
C PRO A 105 3.41 2.22 -11.08
N ASN A 106 4.46 2.38 -10.27
CA ASN A 106 5.79 1.81 -10.50
C ASN A 106 6.00 0.47 -9.80
N ALA A 107 4.97 -0.08 -9.16
CA ALA A 107 5.04 -1.39 -8.55
C ALA A 107 5.44 -2.45 -9.58
N HIS A 108 6.39 -3.31 -9.21
CA HIS A 108 7.00 -4.29 -10.08
C HIS A 108 7.24 -5.62 -9.34
N TYR A 109 7.40 -6.67 -10.12
CA TYR A 109 7.59 -8.03 -9.63
C TYR A 109 8.82 -8.65 -10.31
N LYS A 110 9.54 -9.48 -9.58
CA LYS A 110 10.68 -10.24 -10.08
C LYS A 110 10.55 -11.65 -9.53
N LEU A 111 10.98 -12.68 -10.25
CA LEU A 111 11.08 -14.02 -9.66
C LEU A 111 11.94 -13.96 -8.39
N THR A 112 11.71 -14.82 -7.40
CA THR A 112 12.70 -15.06 -6.35
C THR A 112 13.91 -15.78 -6.96
N GLU A 113 15.05 -15.75 -6.28
CA GLU A 113 16.25 -16.45 -6.79
C GLU A 113 16.01 -17.96 -6.79
N GLU A 114 15.36 -18.47 -5.75
CA GLU A 114 15.05 -19.88 -5.56
C GLU A 114 14.06 -20.40 -6.61
N ALA A 115 13.00 -19.62 -6.91
CA ALA A 115 12.08 -19.99 -7.98
C ALA A 115 12.76 -19.91 -9.34
N TYR A 116 13.58 -18.88 -9.58
CA TYR A 116 14.32 -18.73 -10.84
C TYR A 116 15.22 -19.93 -11.13
N GLU A 117 16.08 -20.32 -10.19
CA GLU A 117 17.00 -21.45 -10.34
C GLU A 117 16.28 -22.79 -10.50
N THR A 118 15.13 -22.93 -9.83
CA THR A 118 14.28 -24.11 -9.95
C THR A 118 13.64 -24.20 -11.33
N ILE A 119 12.95 -23.14 -11.77
CA ILE A 119 12.26 -23.06 -13.07
C ILE A 119 13.24 -23.29 -14.23
N LYS A 120 14.44 -22.71 -14.15
CA LYS A 120 15.48 -22.85 -15.17
C LYS A 120 15.93 -24.30 -15.39
N SER A 121 15.77 -25.14 -14.37
CA SER A 121 16.11 -26.57 -14.42
C SER A 121 15.00 -27.46 -14.97
N TYR A 122 13.84 -26.91 -15.34
CA TYR A 122 12.73 -27.69 -15.89
C TYR A 122 13.16 -28.51 -17.11
N ASN A 123 12.68 -29.75 -17.21
CA ASN A 123 13.09 -30.78 -18.19
C ASN A 123 14.58 -31.21 -18.13
N THR A 124 15.30 -30.88 -17.06
CA THR A 124 16.65 -31.42 -16.80
C THR A 124 16.61 -32.49 -15.70
N GLN A 125 17.71 -33.24 -15.55
CA GLN A 125 17.84 -34.24 -14.48
C GLN A 125 17.82 -33.63 -13.08
N GLU A 126 18.06 -32.32 -12.95
CA GLU A 126 18.07 -31.62 -11.66
C GLU A 126 16.68 -31.14 -11.22
N TRP A 127 15.69 -31.17 -12.12
CA TRP A 127 14.36 -30.58 -11.89
C TRP A 127 13.71 -31.07 -10.60
N GLU A 128 13.59 -32.39 -10.44
CA GLU A 128 12.88 -32.99 -9.30
C GLU A 128 13.52 -32.59 -7.97
N ILE A 129 14.85 -32.57 -7.91
CA ILE A 129 15.61 -32.22 -6.70
C ILE A 129 15.45 -30.73 -6.40
N LYS A 130 15.57 -29.86 -7.40
CA LYS A 130 15.42 -28.40 -7.20
C LYS A 130 14.00 -28.01 -6.81
N ALA A 131 12.99 -28.64 -7.43
CA ALA A 131 11.59 -28.43 -7.09
C ALA A 131 11.27 -28.87 -5.64
N GLN A 132 11.77 -30.03 -5.22
CA GLN A 132 11.62 -30.49 -3.84
C GLN A 132 12.30 -29.53 -2.85
N ASN A 133 13.54 -29.12 -3.13
CA ASN A 133 14.27 -28.17 -2.29
C ASN A 133 13.55 -26.82 -2.18
N PHE A 134 12.95 -26.33 -3.26
CA PHE A 134 12.12 -25.13 -3.24
C PHE A 134 10.96 -25.30 -2.27
N ASN A 135 10.15 -26.36 -2.46
CA ASN A 135 8.97 -26.65 -1.64
C ASN A 135 9.31 -26.80 -0.14
N ASP A 136 10.41 -27.47 0.18
CA ASP A 136 10.88 -27.63 1.56
C ASP A 136 11.37 -26.31 2.18
N ALA A 137 11.86 -25.38 1.36
CA ALA A 137 12.34 -24.08 1.80
C ALA A 137 11.25 -23.01 1.89
N VAL A 138 10.08 -23.17 1.24
CA VAL A 138 9.04 -22.12 1.13
C VAL A 138 8.68 -21.52 2.51
N GLY A 139 8.47 -22.36 3.53
CA GLY A 139 8.13 -21.87 4.87
C GLY A 139 9.18 -20.92 5.45
N ARG A 140 10.46 -21.30 5.39
CA ARG A 140 11.59 -20.45 5.82
C ARG A 140 11.69 -19.17 4.98
N LEU A 141 11.50 -19.28 3.66
CA LEU A 141 11.53 -18.13 2.74
C LEU A 141 10.41 -17.12 3.03
N ILE A 142 9.23 -17.58 3.44
CA ILE A 142 8.14 -16.71 3.90
C ILE A 142 8.57 -15.96 5.16
N GLU A 143 9.10 -16.65 6.17
CA GLU A 143 9.54 -16.02 7.43
C GLU A 143 10.66 -14.99 7.20
N GLU A 144 11.65 -15.29 6.37
CA GLU A 144 12.74 -14.37 6.02
C GLU A 144 12.21 -13.13 5.31
N TYR A 145 11.26 -13.32 4.39
CA TYR A 145 10.62 -12.23 3.68
C TYR A 145 9.77 -11.35 4.61
N GLU A 146 8.98 -11.94 5.50
CA GLU A 146 8.18 -11.21 6.48
C GLU A 146 9.07 -10.37 7.40
N LYS A 147 10.17 -10.94 7.92
CA LYS A 147 11.17 -10.20 8.71
C LYS A 147 11.77 -9.03 7.92
N SER A 148 12.13 -9.26 6.67
CA SER A 148 12.68 -8.20 5.81
C SER A 148 11.68 -7.06 5.59
N ARG A 149 10.41 -7.39 5.35
CA ARG A 149 9.34 -6.39 5.20
C ARG A 149 9.06 -5.64 6.48
N GLU A 150 9.06 -6.33 7.62
CA GLU A 150 8.86 -5.70 8.92
C GLU A 150 9.92 -4.65 9.24
N MET A 151 11.16 -4.82 8.77
CA MET A 151 12.22 -3.82 8.91
C MET A 151 11.98 -2.57 8.06
N GLU A 152 11.25 -2.68 6.96
CA GLU A 152 10.90 -1.57 6.05
C GLU A 152 9.61 -0.85 6.46
N MET A 153 8.85 -1.40 7.42
CA MET A 153 7.63 -0.75 7.91
C MET A 153 7.95 0.43 8.83
N ILE A 154 7.09 1.44 8.81
CA ILE A 154 7.27 2.66 9.60
C ILE A 154 6.62 2.46 10.97
N PRO A 155 7.37 2.45 12.08
CA PRO A 155 6.81 2.26 13.40
C PRO A 155 6.08 3.52 13.89
N VAL A 156 4.94 3.33 14.55
CA VAL A 156 4.20 4.38 15.27
C VAL A 156 3.76 3.84 16.63
N THR A 157 3.83 4.65 17.67
CA THR A 157 3.37 4.27 19.02
C THR A 157 2.07 4.98 19.34
N ILE A 158 1.03 4.21 19.64
CA ILE A 158 -0.29 4.70 20.02
C ILE A 158 -0.63 4.11 21.39
N GLU A 159 -0.85 4.96 22.39
CA GLU A 159 -1.18 4.54 23.77
C GLU A 159 -0.19 3.51 24.35
N GLY A 160 1.11 3.69 24.07
CA GLY A 160 2.19 2.79 24.53
C GLY A 160 2.29 1.46 23.78
N LYS A 161 1.44 1.23 22.76
CA LYS A 161 1.50 0.05 21.88
C LYS A 161 2.10 0.42 20.53
N GLU A 162 3.03 -0.39 20.05
CA GLU A 162 3.65 -0.23 18.73
C GLU A 162 2.74 -0.79 17.63
N PHE A 163 2.59 -0.02 16.56
CA PHE A 163 1.96 -0.40 15.30
C PHE A 163 2.94 -0.10 14.16
N LYS A 164 2.77 -0.79 13.03
CA LYS A 164 3.64 -0.66 11.87
C LYS A 164 2.80 -0.26 10.66
N LEU A 165 3.13 0.87 10.04
CA LEU A 165 2.55 1.33 8.78
C LEU A 165 3.34 0.75 7.59
N SER A 166 2.66 0.43 6.50
CA SER A 166 3.35 0.05 5.25
C SER A 166 4.25 1.20 4.73
N PRO A 167 5.31 0.91 3.98
CA PRO A 167 6.22 1.96 3.51
C PRO A 167 5.56 2.92 2.52
N GLY A 168 6.05 4.15 2.50
CA GLY A 168 5.72 5.16 1.50
C GLY A 168 5.43 6.55 2.08
N LYS A 169 5.63 7.58 1.26
CA LYS A 169 5.51 9.00 1.64
C LYS A 169 4.24 9.36 2.40
N HIS A 170 3.10 8.77 2.05
CA HIS A 170 1.84 9.04 2.75
C HIS A 170 1.91 8.58 4.22
N ASN A 171 2.40 7.35 4.45
CA ASN A 171 2.53 6.80 5.79
C ASN A 171 3.69 7.42 6.59
N GLU A 172 4.74 7.91 5.92
CA GLU A 172 5.77 8.74 6.56
C GLU A 172 5.16 10.00 7.19
N VAL A 173 4.24 10.67 6.48
CA VAL A 173 3.55 11.86 7.02
C VAL A 173 2.55 11.47 8.09
N GLN A 174 1.83 10.35 7.97
CA GLN A 174 0.99 9.86 9.06
C GLN A 174 1.79 9.62 10.33
N ALA A 175 2.95 8.96 10.24
CA ALA A 175 3.84 8.77 11.36
C ALA A 175 4.34 10.10 11.95
N ALA A 176 4.67 11.08 11.10
CA ALA A 176 5.03 12.42 11.53
C ALA A 176 3.86 13.14 12.25
N VAL A 177 2.62 12.91 11.83
CA VAL A 177 1.46 13.46 12.56
C VAL A 177 1.38 12.87 13.98
N ILE A 178 1.57 11.56 14.14
CA ILE A 178 1.54 10.92 15.46
C ILE A 178 2.73 11.35 16.34
N ASN A 179 3.94 11.41 15.77
CA ASN A 179 5.17 11.61 16.52
C ASN A 179 5.53 13.09 16.70
N GLU A 180 5.13 13.97 15.79
CA GLU A 180 5.53 15.38 15.80
C GLU A 180 4.34 16.33 15.99
N PHE A 181 3.24 16.15 15.24
CA PHE A 181 2.07 17.03 15.37
C PHE A 181 1.34 16.82 16.70
N ALA A 182 0.97 15.58 17.03
CA ALA A 182 0.14 15.27 18.19
C ALA A 182 0.77 15.74 19.50
N PRO A 183 2.09 15.53 19.77
CA PRO A 183 2.72 16.02 20.99
C PRO A 183 2.79 17.55 21.08
N ARG A 184 2.73 18.28 19.96
CA ARG A 184 2.83 19.75 19.93
C ARG A 184 1.48 20.43 20.02
N PHE A 185 0.50 19.95 19.26
CA PHE A 185 -0.77 20.65 19.08
C PHE A 185 -1.96 19.95 19.74
N ALA A 186 -1.81 18.66 20.08
CA ALA A 186 -2.82 17.83 20.73
C ALA A 186 -2.23 17.06 21.93
N ALA A 187 -1.36 17.72 22.71
CA ALA A 187 -0.66 17.07 23.81
C ALA A 187 -1.63 16.46 24.85
N GLY A 188 -1.48 15.17 25.13
CA GLY A 188 -2.36 14.42 26.04
C GLY A 188 -3.69 13.97 25.40
N ALA A 189 -3.94 14.29 24.13
CA ALA A 189 -5.05 13.76 23.38
C ALA A 189 -4.82 12.30 22.97
N LYS A 190 -5.93 11.58 22.72
CA LYS A 190 -5.91 10.17 22.33
C LYS A 190 -6.07 10.03 20.83
N VAL A 191 -5.20 9.25 20.20
CA VAL A 191 -5.44 8.81 18.81
C VAL A 191 -6.63 7.85 18.84
N LEU A 192 -7.63 8.10 17.99
CA LEU A 192 -8.83 7.27 17.88
C LEU A 192 -8.84 6.42 16.61
N TYR A 193 -8.18 6.88 15.56
CA TYR A 193 -8.14 6.20 14.28
C TYR A 193 -6.87 6.57 13.50
N ILE A 194 -6.31 5.58 12.82
CA ILE A 194 -5.30 5.74 11.76
C ILE A 194 -5.52 4.64 10.71
N GLY A 195 -5.63 5.05 9.45
CA GLY A 195 -5.78 4.13 8.31
C GLY A 195 -4.49 3.96 7.53
N ASP A 196 -4.00 2.72 7.35
CA ASP A 196 -2.87 2.44 6.45
C ASP A 196 -3.38 2.26 5.01
N THR A 197 -2.61 2.77 4.03
CA THR A 197 -2.80 2.50 2.61
C THR A 197 -2.94 0.99 2.30
N ALA A 198 -2.22 0.13 3.03
CA ALA A 198 -2.27 -1.33 2.90
C ALA A 198 -3.33 -1.99 3.81
N ASN A 199 -3.56 -1.43 4.99
CA ASN A 199 -4.53 -1.91 5.98
C ASN A 199 -5.38 -0.73 6.50
N LYS A 200 -6.57 -0.57 5.94
CA LYS A 200 -7.44 0.58 6.21
C LYS A 200 -7.88 0.70 7.68
N ASP A 201 -7.67 -0.32 8.51
CA ASP A 201 -8.04 -0.34 9.92
C ASP A 201 -6.85 -0.64 10.83
N LEU A 202 -5.66 -0.10 10.51
CA LEU A 202 -4.43 -0.34 11.29
C LEU A 202 -4.67 -0.13 12.80
N TYR A 203 -5.33 0.96 13.18
CA TYR A 203 -5.81 1.15 14.54
C TYR A 203 -7.12 1.93 14.58
N CYS A 204 -8.03 1.49 15.46
CA CYS A 204 -9.37 2.06 15.59
C CYS A 204 -9.95 1.83 17.00
N ASN A 205 -10.11 2.89 17.78
CA ASN A 205 -10.76 2.87 19.09
C ASN A 205 -12.29 3.03 18.93
N LYS A 206 -12.95 1.92 18.58
CA LYS A 206 -14.40 1.89 18.28
C LYS A 206 -15.27 2.31 19.46
N GLU A 207 -14.85 1.98 20.68
CA GLU A 207 -15.59 2.27 21.90
C GLU A 207 -15.65 3.78 22.14
N LEU A 208 -14.49 4.44 22.15
CA LEU A 208 -14.42 5.87 22.40
C LEU A 208 -15.01 6.69 21.25
N LEU A 209 -14.82 6.27 19.98
CA LEU A 209 -15.48 6.91 18.83
C LEU A 209 -17.00 6.88 18.97
N LYS A 210 -17.57 5.74 19.37
CA LYS A 210 -19.00 5.62 19.62
C LYS A 210 -19.46 6.49 20.80
N GLU A 211 -18.69 6.52 21.88
CA GLU A 211 -18.98 7.34 23.07
C GLU A 211 -19.07 8.84 22.73
N ILE A 212 -18.18 9.34 21.87
CA ILE A 212 -18.19 10.74 21.44
C ILE A 212 -19.17 11.02 20.28
N GLY A 213 -20.04 10.08 19.92
CA GLY A 213 -21.08 10.27 18.92
C GLY A 213 -20.66 10.02 17.46
N ILE A 214 -19.58 9.25 17.23
CA ILE A 214 -19.11 8.88 15.88
C ILE A 214 -19.26 7.36 15.69
N PRO A 215 -20.44 6.88 15.27
CA PRO A 215 -20.65 5.45 15.05
C PRO A 215 -19.88 5.01 13.80
N ILE A 216 -19.00 4.02 13.95
CA ILE A 216 -18.27 3.46 12.81
C ILE A 216 -19.15 2.45 12.08
N THR A 217 -20.02 2.96 11.21
CA THR A 217 -20.80 2.16 10.26
C THR A 217 -20.10 2.07 8.90
N GLU A 218 -19.29 3.08 8.55
CA GLU A 218 -18.58 3.18 7.28
C GLU A 218 -17.16 3.74 7.49
N HIS A 219 -16.17 2.85 7.55
CA HIS A 219 -14.76 3.21 7.70
C HIS A 219 -14.24 4.14 6.60
N SER A 220 -14.86 4.12 5.41
CA SER A 220 -14.46 4.97 4.26
C SER A 220 -14.74 6.46 4.44
N LYS A 221 -15.48 6.88 5.47
CA LYS A 221 -15.82 8.29 5.71
C LYS A 221 -14.85 9.00 6.66
N LEU A 222 -14.09 8.25 7.47
CA LEU A 222 -13.08 8.81 8.36
C LEU A 222 -11.97 9.50 7.55
N PRO A 223 -11.37 10.57 8.10
CA PRO A 223 -10.11 11.10 7.58
C PRO A 223 -8.96 10.13 7.91
N ASP A 224 -7.78 10.35 7.35
CA ASP A 224 -6.61 9.48 7.57
C ASP A 224 -6.28 9.25 9.05
N ILE A 225 -6.38 10.31 9.88
CA ILE A 225 -6.13 10.25 11.32
C ILE A 225 -7.21 11.03 12.10
N VAL A 226 -7.65 10.46 13.22
CA VAL A 226 -8.54 11.13 14.20
C VAL A 226 -7.88 11.16 15.57
N ILE A 227 -7.83 12.34 16.19
CA ILE A 227 -7.28 12.54 17.54
C ILE A 227 -8.31 13.30 18.39
N TYR A 228 -8.53 12.87 19.62
CA TYR A 228 -9.50 13.46 20.54
C TYR A 228 -8.84 13.93 21.84
N ASP A 229 -8.94 15.23 22.11
CA ASP A 229 -8.56 15.86 23.36
C ASP A 229 -9.79 15.96 24.27
N GLY A 230 -9.90 15.03 25.23
CA GLY A 230 -11.01 15.00 26.19
C GLY A 230 -11.00 16.15 27.20
N ASN A 231 -9.88 16.85 27.39
CA ASN A 231 -9.80 17.98 28.33
C ASN A 231 -10.34 19.26 27.69
N LYS A 232 -10.04 19.49 26.40
CA LYS A 232 -10.52 20.65 25.63
C LYS A 232 -11.82 20.38 24.89
N GLU A 233 -12.27 19.12 24.88
CA GLU A 233 -13.35 18.61 24.04
C GLU A 233 -13.13 18.95 22.55
N TRP A 234 -11.91 18.72 22.06
CA TRP A 234 -11.55 18.95 20.65
C TRP A 234 -11.34 17.63 19.91
N LEU A 235 -11.86 17.59 18.68
CA LEU A 235 -11.70 16.48 17.75
C LEU A 235 -10.90 16.95 16.54
N PHE A 236 -9.65 16.52 16.45
CA PHE A 236 -8.80 16.75 15.30
C PHE A 236 -9.13 15.72 14.22
N LEU A 237 -9.48 16.22 13.03
CA LEU A 237 -9.80 15.45 11.84
C LEU A 237 -8.72 15.77 10.80
N ILE A 238 -7.79 14.84 10.59
CA ILE A 238 -6.52 15.11 9.89
C ILE A 238 -6.47 14.30 8.59
N GLU A 239 -6.35 14.99 7.46
CA GLU A 239 -6.10 14.39 6.14
C GLU A 239 -4.62 14.56 5.76
N VAL A 240 -3.98 13.48 5.31
CA VAL A 240 -2.56 13.45 4.93
C VAL A 240 -2.42 13.51 3.40
N VAL A 241 -1.86 14.62 2.92
CA VAL A 241 -1.78 14.90 1.50
C VAL A 241 -0.38 14.65 0.95
N THR A 242 -0.29 13.63 0.09
CA THR A 242 0.88 13.36 -0.75
C THR A 242 0.53 13.19 -2.22
N SER A 243 -0.67 12.69 -2.52
CA SER A 243 -1.22 12.59 -3.89
C SER A 243 -2.75 12.71 -3.99
N HIS A 244 -3.46 12.62 -2.86
CA HIS A 244 -4.91 12.85 -2.78
C HIS A 244 -5.20 14.32 -2.41
N GLY A 245 -6.46 14.74 -2.44
CA GLY A 245 -6.84 16.13 -2.18
C GLY A 245 -6.82 16.50 -0.69
N PRO A 246 -6.70 17.80 -0.35
CA PRO A 246 -6.70 18.31 1.03
C PRO A 246 -8.10 18.28 1.65
N VAL A 247 -8.21 18.80 2.89
CA VAL A 247 -9.51 19.16 3.46
C VAL A 247 -10.10 20.33 2.65
N SER A 248 -10.83 19.99 1.61
CA SER A 248 -11.53 20.93 0.71
C SER A 248 -12.88 21.38 1.29
N PRO A 249 -13.50 22.46 0.76
CA PRO A 249 -14.81 22.89 1.24
C PRO A 249 -15.87 21.77 1.20
N LYS A 250 -15.82 20.93 0.16
CA LYS A 250 -16.69 19.76 0.05
C LYS A 250 -16.40 18.74 1.16
N ARG A 251 -15.12 18.48 1.44
CA ARG A 251 -14.70 17.52 2.46
C ARG A 251 -15.09 17.98 3.87
N VAL A 252 -15.02 19.27 4.16
CA VAL A 252 -15.54 19.84 5.43
C VAL A 252 -17.01 19.49 5.61
N ILE A 253 -17.86 19.73 4.59
CA ILE A 253 -19.30 19.41 4.65
C ILE A 253 -19.53 17.91 4.89
N GLU A 254 -18.77 17.05 4.22
CA GLU A 254 -18.85 15.59 4.43
C GLU A 254 -18.48 15.19 5.85
N LEU A 255 -17.41 15.78 6.41
CA LEU A 255 -16.96 15.50 7.77
C LEU A 255 -17.94 16.06 8.82
N GLU A 256 -18.54 17.23 8.58
CA GLU A 256 -19.57 17.80 9.46
C GLU A 256 -20.82 16.92 9.52
N ASP A 257 -21.34 16.46 8.38
CA ASP A 257 -22.49 15.52 8.40
C ASP A 257 -22.12 14.19 9.07
N PHE A 258 -20.91 13.68 8.82
CA PHE A 258 -20.42 12.45 9.45
C PHE A 258 -20.24 12.58 10.97
N THR A 259 -19.87 13.77 11.46
CA THR A 259 -19.59 14.03 12.89
C THR A 259 -20.68 14.86 13.58
N LYS A 260 -21.87 14.99 12.99
CA LYS A 260 -22.95 15.86 13.50
C LYS A 260 -23.44 15.54 14.91
N GLU A 261 -23.39 14.27 15.31
CA GLU A 261 -23.78 13.83 16.66
C GLU A 261 -22.64 14.02 17.68
N CYS A 262 -21.41 14.32 17.22
CA CYS A 262 -20.28 14.61 18.08
C CYS A 262 -20.34 16.05 18.59
N LYS A 263 -20.28 16.21 19.92
CA LYS A 263 -20.35 17.52 20.57
C LYS A 263 -19.01 18.25 20.65
N ALA A 264 -17.91 17.55 20.42
CA ALA A 264 -16.57 18.15 20.44
C ALA A 264 -16.44 19.25 19.38
N GLY A 265 -15.61 20.25 19.66
CA GLY A 265 -15.17 21.23 18.68
C GLY A 265 -14.30 20.57 17.61
N LYS A 266 -14.62 20.76 16.33
CA LYS A 266 -13.89 20.11 15.23
C LYS A 266 -12.71 20.97 14.82
N VAL A 267 -11.55 20.35 14.69
CA VAL A 267 -10.33 20.98 14.18
C VAL A 267 -9.93 20.22 12.92
N TYR A 268 -10.16 20.84 11.78
CA TYR A 268 -9.83 20.28 10.48
C TYR A 268 -8.38 20.58 10.14
N VAL A 269 -7.59 19.54 9.87
CA VAL A 269 -6.16 19.71 9.58
C VAL A 269 -5.82 19.03 8.26
N THR A 270 -5.17 19.76 7.36
CA THR A 270 -4.47 19.15 6.22
C THR A 270 -2.98 19.06 6.54
N ALA A 271 -2.43 17.85 6.57
CA ALA A 271 -1.02 17.58 6.82
C ALA A 271 -0.27 17.32 5.51
N PHE A 272 0.82 18.05 5.28
CA PHE A 272 1.69 17.89 4.11
C PHE A 272 3.10 17.43 4.53
N PRO A 273 3.83 16.69 3.67
CA PRO A 273 5.24 16.39 3.92
C PRO A 273 6.10 17.66 3.91
N ASP A 274 5.90 18.51 2.90
CA ASP A 274 6.79 19.62 2.59
C ASP A 274 6.03 20.80 1.95
N ARG A 275 6.71 21.93 1.83
CA ARG A 275 6.13 23.14 1.22
C ARG A 275 5.85 22.99 -0.28
N SER A 276 6.55 22.09 -0.97
CA SER A 276 6.36 21.87 -2.41
C SER A 276 5.03 21.18 -2.69
N GLU A 277 4.64 20.21 -1.86
CA GLU A 277 3.34 19.54 -1.97
C GLU A 277 2.22 20.50 -1.57
N PHE A 278 2.37 21.21 -0.44
CA PHE A 278 1.40 22.24 -0.02
C PHE A 278 1.06 23.24 -1.13
N LYS A 279 2.08 23.77 -1.83
CA LYS A 279 1.88 24.74 -2.93
C LYS A 279 0.98 24.22 -4.06
N LYS A 280 0.94 22.91 -4.32
CA LYS A 280 0.12 22.32 -5.38
C LYS A 280 -1.37 22.35 -5.04
N HIS A 281 -1.69 22.29 -3.74
CA HIS A 281 -3.06 22.12 -3.24
C HIS A 281 -3.63 23.37 -2.57
N VAL A 282 -2.83 24.43 -2.42
CA VAL A 282 -3.20 25.66 -1.68
C VAL A 282 -4.54 26.26 -2.13
N ALA A 283 -4.89 26.15 -3.41
CA ALA A 283 -6.12 26.70 -3.97
C ALA A 283 -7.38 25.91 -3.59
N ASP A 284 -7.22 24.65 -3.16
CA ASP A 284 -8.32 23.72 -2.88
C ASP A 284 -8.60 23.55 -1.39
N ILE A 285 -7.78 24.15 -0.51
CA ILE A 285 -7.91 24.09 0.95
C ILE A 285 -9.09 24.95 1.40
N ALA A 286 -9.95 24.41 2.26
CA ALA A 286 -11.07 25.14 2.83
C ALA A 286 -10.62 26.26 3.78
N TRP A 287 -11.36 27.36 3.78
CA TRP A 287 -11.32 28.31 4.89
C TRP A 287 -11.82 27.65 6.19
N GLU A 288 -11.49 28.26 7.32
CA GLU A 288 -11.77 27.77 8.68
C GLU A 288 -11.11 26.42 8.98
N THR A 289 -9.98 26.15 8.32
CA THR A 289 -9.17 24.94 8.55
C THR A 289 -7.72 25.28 8.84
N GLU A 290 -7.01 24.26 9.32
CA GLU A 290 -5.60 24.35 9.63
C GLU A 290 -4.75 23.56 8.62
N VAL A 291 -3.52 24.02 8.43
CA VAL A 291 -2.50 23.30 7.67
C VAL A 291 -1.27 23.08 8.53
N TRP A 292 -0.76 21.86 8.52
CA TRP A 292 0.50 21.48 9.14
C TRP A 292 1.46 20.92 8.10
N ILE A 293 2.74 21.26 8.20
CA ILE A 293 3.78 20.81 7.25
C ILE A 293 4.87 20.12 8.05
N ALA A 294 5.09 18.83 7.80
CA ALA A 294 6.03 18.00 8.56
C ALA A 294 7.47 18.54 8.52
N GLU A 295 7.89 19.13 7.40
CA GLU A 295 9.18 19.82 7.26
C GLU A 295 9.40 20.96 8.27
N ASN A 296 8.33 21.58 8.78
CA ASN A 296 8.38 22.67 9.76
C ASN A 296 7.41 22.37 10.91
N PRO A 297 7.70 21.36 11.75
CA PRO A 297 6.72 20.72 12.62
C PRO A 297 6.22 21.62 13.77
N ASP A 298 6.97 22.66 14.12
CA ASP A 298 6.64 23.60 15.21
C ASP A 298 5.61 24.67 14.81
N HIS A 299 5.13 24.66 13.56
CA HIS A 299 4.26 25.70 13.02
C HIS A 299 3.02 25.14 12.35
N MET A 300 1.94 25.93 12.42
CA MET A 300 0.70 25.71 11.67
C MET A 300 0.34 26.97 10.88
N ILE A 301 -0.35 26.78 9.77
CA ILE A 301 -0.94 27.84 8.96
C ILE A 301 -2.45 27.79 9.17
N HIS A 302 -3.02 28.90 9.63
CA HIS A 302 -4.46 29.04 9.82
C HIS A 302 -5.10 29.67 8.59
N PHE A 303 -6.00 28.94 7.92
CA PHE A 303 -6.77 29.46 6.78
C PHE A 303 -8.05 30.13 7.30
N ASN A 304 -7.96 31.34 7.83
CA ASN A 304 -9.13 32.13 8.20
C ASN A 304 -8.81 33.63 8.31
N GLY A 305 -9.80 34.48 8.61
CA GLY A 305 -9.61 35.91 8.78
C GLY A 305 -10.51 36.57 9.84
N ASP A 306 -9.86 37.22 10.81
CA ASP A 306 -10.33 38.19 11.83
C ASP A 306 -9.79 37.88 13.25
N ARG A 307 -9.73 36.60 13.63
CA ARG A 307 -9.40 36.13 14.99
C ARG A 307 -7.96 36.40 15.43
N PHE A 308 -7.02 36.50 14.49
CA PHE A 308 -5.57 36.50 14.77
C PHE A 308 -4.81 37.69 14.17
N ILE A 309 -5.50 38.79 13.82
CA ILE A 309 -4.84 40.01 13.33
C ILE A 309 -4.25 40.79 14.52
N GLY A 310 -2.93 40.79 14.64
CA GLY A 310 -2.22 41.54 15.68
C GLY A 310 -0.72 41.22 15.68
N PRO A 311 0.14 42.07 16.28
CA PRO A 311 1.56 41.80 16.42
C PRO A 311 1.81 40.55 17.28
N ARG A 312 2.86 39.80 16.94
CA ARG A 312 3.37 38.66 17.73
C ARG A 312 4.34 39.13 18.80
#